data_AF-A0A2V9HCE2-F1
#
_entry.id   AF-A0A2V9HCE2-F1
#
_cell.length_a   1.000
_cell.length_b   1.000
_cell.length_c   1.000
_cell.angle_alpha   90.00
_cell.angle_beta   90.00
_cell.angle_gamma   90.00
#
_symmetry.space_group_name_H-M   'P 1'
#
loop_
_entity.id
_entity.type
_entity.pdbx_description
1 polymer ?
#
loop_
_entity_poly.entity_id
_entity_poly.type
_entity_poly.pdbx_seq_one_letter_code
_entity_poly.pdbx_strand_id
1 'polypeptide(L)'
;MILANTSNSILVGNFGSGKIAAFNGFTGKFIDFVKNPDDSVMVIDGLWMIAFGGDSDPAKNGSGPATTLFFTAGIQGESHGLFGTITPVDGLDGGEE
;
A
#
# COMPACT_ATOMS: atom_id res chain seq x y z
N MET A 1 12.78 3.24 4.68
CA MET A 1 12.18 1.91 4.48
C MET A 1 11.00 1.81 5.41
N ILE A 2 9.79 1.64 4.88
CA ILE A 2 8.56 1.55 5.68
C ILE A 2 7.82 0.30 5.24
N LEU A 3 7.30 -0.45 6.23
CA LEU A 3 6.77 -1.80 6.05
C LEU A 3 5.25 -1.84 6.29
N ALA A 4 4.50 -2.51 5.42
CA ALA A 4 3.09 -2.84 5.62
C ALA A 4 2.85 -4.32 5.28
N ASN A 5 1.94 -5.03 5.96
CA ASN A 5 1.77 -6.49 5.81
C ASN A 5 0.40 -6.87 5.22
N THR A 6 0.39 -7.67 4.16
CA THR A 6 -0.78 -8.43 3.68
C THR A 6 -0.68 -9.86 4.21
N SER A 7 -1.76 -10.65 4.19
CA SER A 7 -1.82 -11.99 4.81
C SER A 7 -0.62 -12.91 4.55
N ASN A 8 0.16 -12.72 3.47
CA ASN A 8 1.43 -13.43 3.22
C ASN A 8 2.58 -12.57 2.64
N SER A 9 2.46 -11.24 2.55
CA SER A 9 3.48 -10.39 1.89
C SER A 9 3.79 -9.10 2.66
N ILE A 10 5.07 -8.74 2.71
CA ILE A 10 5.56 -7.46 3.23
C ILE A 10 5.68 -6.48 2.06
N LEU A 11 5.03 -5.33 2.19
CA LEU A 11 5.13 -4.18 1.29
C LEU A 11 6.18 -3.21 1.82
N VAL A 12 7.03 -2.72 0.93
CA VAL A 12 8.09 -1.77 1.23
C VAL A 12 7.92 -0.52 0.39
N GLY A 13 7.57 0.60 1.04
CA GLY A 13 7.53 1.91 0.40
C GLY A 13 8.94 2.48 0.21
N ASN A 14 9.28 2.85 -1.04
CA ASN A 14 10.57 3.42 -1.39
C ASN A 14 10.46 4.91 -1.73
N PHE A 15 10.89 5.77 -0.80
CA PHE A 15 10.83 7.23 -0.90
C PHE A 15 11.40 7.79 -2.20
N GLY A 16 12.60 7.36 -2.60
CA GLY A 16 13.28 7.94 -3.76
C GLY A 16 12.57 7.62 -5.07
N SER A 17 12.23 6.35 -5.30
CA SER A 17 11.59 5.93 -6.55
C SER A 17 10.07 6.12 -6.58
N GLY A 18 9.44 6.34 -5.41
CA GLY A 18 7.99 6.34 -5.24
C GLY A 18 7.31 4.98 -5.40
N LYS A 19 8.06 3.91 -5.70
CA LYS A 19 7.54 2.55 -5.90
C LYS A 19 7.28 1.84 -4.58
N ILE A 20 6.32 0.92 -4.60
CA ILE A 20 6.04 0.01 -3.49
C ILE A 20 6.42 -1.40 -3.93
N ALA A 21 7.39 -2.02 -3.26
CA ALA A 21 7.84 -3.38 -3.56
C ALA A 21 7.14 -4.40 -2.65
N ALA A 22 6.72 -5.53 -3.19
CA ALA A 22 6.17 -6.65 -2.45
C ALA A 22 7.22 -7.76 -2.29
N PHE A 23 7.33 -8.26 -1.06
CA PHE A 23 8.19 -9.37 -0.70
C PHE A 23 7.37 -10.45 -0.04
N ASN A 24 7.73 -11.71 -0.26
CA ASN A 24 7.15 -12.82 0.46
C ASN A 24 7.48 -12.70 1.95
N GLY A 25 6.46 -12.66 2.81
CA GLY A 25 6.64 -12.36 4.24
C GLY A 25 7.41 -13.41 5.04
N PHE A 26 7.53 -14.63 4.51
CA PHE A 26 8.23 -15.73 5.16
C PHE A 26 9.68 -15.88 4.69
N THR A 27 9.91 -15.69 3.39
CA THR A 27 11.22 -15.93 2.76
C THR A 27 12.01 -14.66 2.49
N GLY A 28 11.37 -13.48 2.56
CA GLY A 28 11.96 -12.20 2.20
C GLY A 28 12.30 -12.07 0.71
N LYS A 29 11.87 -13.02 -0.14
CA LYS A 29 12.10 -12.95 -1.59
C LYS A 29 11.23 -11.87 -2.22
N PHE A 30 11.82 -11.08 -3.11
CA PHE A 30 11.08 -10.13 -3.94
C PHE A 30 10.03 -10.88 -4.78
N ILE A 31 8.82 -10.35 -4.83
CA ILE A 31 7.71 -10.86 -5.63
C ILE A 31 7.58 -9.97 -6.88
N ASP A 32 7.14 -8.73 -6.68
CA ASP A 32 6.92 -7.74 -7.74
C ASP A 32 6.77 -6.33 -7.12
N PHE A 33 6.60 -5.30 -7.94
CA PHE A 33 6.10 -4.00 -7.51
C PHE A 33 4.56 -3.98 -7.51
N VAL A 34 3.96 -3.15 -6.65
CA VAL A 34 2.52 -2.86 -6.71
C VAL A 34 2.20 -2.20 -8.06
N LYS A 35 1.09 -2.63 -8.67
CA LYS A 35 0.67 -2.21 -10.00
C LYS A 35 -0.65 -1.47 -9.98
N ASN A 36 -0.84 -0.61 -10.98
CA ASN A 36 -2.11 -0.04 -11.35
C ASN A 36 -2.99 -1.09 -12.06
N PRO A 37 -4.30 -0.82 -12.25
CA PRO A 37 -5.20 -1.75 -12.96
C PRO A 37 -4.80 -2.07 -14.41
N ASP A 38 -3.98 -1.23 -15.04
CA ASP A 38 -3.45 -1.41 -16.40
C ASP A 38 -2.11 -2.17 -16.44
N ASP A 39 -1.72 -2.82 -15.34
CA ASP A 39 -0.46 -3.56 -15.14
C ASP A 39 0.81 -2.66 -15.15
N SER A 40 0.66 -1.33 -15.22
CA SER A 40 1.79 -0.43 -15.03
C SER A 40 2.24 -0.38 -13.57
N VAL A 41 3.54 -0.17 -13.32
CA VAL A 41 4.06 -0.03 -11.96
C VAL A 41 3.50 1.24 -11.32
N MET A 42 2.89 1.10 -10.14
CA MET A 42 2.42 2.23 -9.36
C MET A 42 3.60 3.03 -8.80
N VAL A 43 3.57 4.34 -9.04
CA VAL A 43 4.56 5.30 -8.54
C VAL A 43 3.83 6.45 -7.86
N ILE A 44 4.20 6.71 -6.61
CA ILE A 44 3.75 7.88 -5.85
C ILE A 44 4.97 8.77 -5.65
N ASP A 45 5.02 9.88 -6.39
CA ASP A 45 6.11 10.85 -6.27
C ASP A 45 6.20 11.39 -4.83
N GLY A 46 7.42 11.45 -4.29
CA GLY A 46 7.66 11.89 -2.91
C GLY A 46 7.07 10.97 -1.83
N LEU A 47 6.91 9.66 -2.07
CA LEU A 47 6.31 8.73 -1.11
C LEU A 47 7.01 8.77 0.27
N TRP A 48 6.26 9.10 1.32
CA TRP A 48 6.79 9.21 2.68
C TRP A 48 6.50 8.01 3.54
N MET A 49 5.25 7.55 3.59
CA MET A 49 4.81 6.44 4.44
C MET A 49 3.71 5.62 3.76
N ILE A 50 3.65 4.34 4.10
CA ILE A 50 2.51 3.46 3.83
C ILE A 50 2.12 2.71 5.12
N ALA A 51 0.83 2.49 5.34
CA ALA A 51 0.32 1.68 6.47
C ALA A 51 -1.07 1.10 6.16
N PHE A 52 -1.33 -0.14 6.58
CA PHE A 52 -2.68 -0.69 6.51
C PHE A 52 -3.58 -0.06 7.58
N GLY A 53 -4.87 0.07 7.26
CA GLY A 53 -5.89 0.42 8.24
C GLY A 53 -5.94 -0.57 9.40
N GLY A 54 -6.35 -0.08 10.58
CA GLY A 54 -6.35 -0.85 11.83
C GLY A 54 -7.58 -1.73 12.07
N ASP A 55 -8.42 -1.94 11.04
CA ASP A 55 -9.79 -2.48 11.13
C ASP A 55 -10.71 -1.63 12.00
N SER A 56 -11.99 -1.51 11.65
CA SER A 56 -12.97 -0.69 12.39
C SER A 56 -13.49 -1.41 13.63
N ASP A 57 -12.59 -1.92 14.48
CA ASP A 57 -12.97 -2.39 15.81
C ASP A 57 -13.36 -1.17 16.67
N PRO A 58 -14.63 -1.04 17.09
CA PRO A 58 -15.11 0.12 17.83
C PRO A 58 -14.46 0.27 19.21
N ALA A 59 -13.76 -0.76 19.72
CA ALA A 59 -12.99 -0.68 20.95
C ALA A 59 -11.54 -0.19 20.74
N LYS A 60 -11.04 -0.07 19.50
CA LYS A 60 -9.63 0.18 19.19
C LYS A 60 -9.35 1.48 18.43
N ASN A 61 -10.35 2.33 18.19
CA ASN A 61 -10.21 3.55 17.38
C ASN A 61 -9.57 3.25 16.00
N GLY A 62 -10.12 2.25 15.31
CA GLY A 62 -9.62 1.79 14.01
C GLY A 62 -9.46 2.90 12.98
N SER A 63 -8.34 2.89 12.24
CA SER A 63 -8.02 3.89 11.22
C SER A 63 -8.59 3.55 9.82
N GLY A 64 -9.76 2.90 9.74
CA GLY A 64 -10.39 2.46 8.49
C GLY A 64 -10.18 0.96 8.17
N PRO A 65 -10.68 0.47 7.01
CA PRO A 65 -10.66 -0.95 6.66
C PRO A 65 -9.25 -1.54 6.64
N ALA A 66 -9.06 -2.76 7.14
CA ALA A 66 -7.77 -3.45 7.14
C ALA A 66 -7.22 -3.73 5.73
N THR A 67 -8.08 -3.71 4.71
CA THR A 67 -7.73 -3.88 3.30
C THR A 67 -7.28 -2.59 2.61
N THR A 68 -7.39 -1.44 3.30
CA THR A 68 -6.97 -0.14 2.76
C THR A 68 -5.52 0.15 3.15
N LEU A 69 -4.69 0.47 2.16
CA LEU A 69 -3.33 0.93 2.37
C LEU A 69 -3.31 2.47 2.31
N PHE A 70 -3.13 3.12 3.44
CA PHE A 70 -2.96 4.56 3.53
C PHE A 70 -1.55 4.96 3.14
N PHE A 71 -1.39 6.12 2.52
CA PHE A 71 -0.08 6.68 2.21
C PHE A 71 -0.02 8.18 2.50
N THR A 72 1.20 8.66 2.75
CA THR A 72 1.54 10.09 2.71
C THR A 72 2.64 10.33 1.67
N ALA A 73 2.64 11.51 1.04
CA ALA A 73 3.66 11.90 0.09
C ALA A 73 3.94 13.40 0.12
N GLY A 74 5.19 13.77 -0.15
CA GLY A 74 5.65 15.14 -0.33
C GLY A 74 5.65 15.55 -1.80
N ILE A 75 4.54 16.07 -2.30
CA ILE A 75 4.41 16.45 -3.71
C ILE A 75 5.01 17.83 -3.99
N GLN A 76 5.29 18.11 -5.26
CA GLN A 76 5.90 19.38 -5.72
C GLN A 76 7.21 19.70 -4.98
N GLY A 77 8.11 18.72 -4.94
CA GLY A 77 9.37 18.85 -4.20
C GLY A 77 9.15 19.08 -2.71
N GLU A 78 8.25 18.30 -2.11
CA GLU A 78 7.93 18.33 -0.67
C GLU A 78 7.27 19.62 -0.15
N SER A 79 6.90 20.56 -1.05
CA SER A 79 6.25 21.81 -0.67
C SER A 79 4.82 21.61 -0.15
N HIS A 80 4.20 20.46 -0.47
CA HIS A 80 2.87 20.10 0.00
C HIS A 80 2.81 18.63 0.43
N GLY A 81 1.96 18.37 1.43
CA GLY A 81 1.62 17.01 1.84
C GLY A 81 0.38 16.51 1.10
N LEU A 82 0.47 15.29 0.57
CA LEU A 82 -0.65 14.51 0.06
C LEU A 82 -0.91 13.35 1.01
N PHE A 83 -2.16 13.18 1.44
CA PHE A 83 -2.63 12.00 2.15
C PHE A 83 -3.68 11.30 1.28
N GLY A 84 -3.55 9.99 1.12
CA GLY A 84 -4.46 9.22 0.26
C GLY A 84 -4.50 7.75 0.62
N THR A 85 -5.26 7.01 -0.17
CA THR A 85 -5.45 5.56 -0.01
C THR A 85 -5.20 4.83 -1.32
N ILE A 86 -4.72 3.59 -1.18
CA ILE A 86 -4.65 2.59 -2.24
C ILE A 86 -5.58 1.45 -1.80
N THR A 87 -6.52 1.10 -2.67
CA THR A 87 -7.42 -0.04 -2.46
C THR A 87 -7.12 -1.10 -3.50
N PRO A 88 -7.30 -2.39 -3.17
CA PRO A 88 -7.31 -3.41 -4.20
C PRO A 88 -8.42 -3.08 -5.23
N VAL A 89 -8.15 -3.36 -6.50
CA VAL A 89 -9.22 -3.51 -7.49
C VAL A 89 -10.14 -4.62 -7.01
N ASP A 90 -11.46 -4.44 -7.11
CA ASP A 90 -12.45 -5.44 -6.70
C ASP A 90 -12.18 -6.76 -7.43
N GLY A 91 -11.46 -7.64 -6.75
CA GLY A 91 -11.14 -9.01 -7.17
C GLY A 91 -11.86 -10.04 -6.33
N LEU A 92 -12.92 -9.65 -5.62
CA LEU A 92 -13.69 -10.49 -4.71
C LEU A 92 -15.21 -10.44 -4.98
N ASP A 93 -15.63 -10.26 -6.23
CA ASP A 93 -16.97 -10.66 -6.68
C ASP A 93 -16.88 -11.28 -8.07
N GLY A 94 -17.15 -12.59 -8.19
CA GLY A 94 -17.52 -13.22 -9.48
C GLY A 94 -16.67 -14.38 -10.00
N GLY A 95 -16.23 -15.31 -9.14
CA GLY A 95 -15.53 -16.54 -9.56
C GLY A 95 -16.01 -17.82 -8.87
N GLU A 96 -17.31 -17.90 -8.57
CA GLU A 96 -17.98 -19.19 -8.38
C GLU A 96 -18.96 -19.39 -9.55
N GLU A 97 -18.48 -20.05 -10.60
CA GLU A 97 -19.22 -21.07 -11.35
C GLU A 97 -18.30 -22.26 -11.64
#